data_AF-A0A5C7SST6-F1
#
_entry.id   AF-A0A5C7SST6-F1
#
_cell.length_a   1.000
_cell.length_b   1.000
_cell.length_c   1.000
_cell.angle_alpha   90.00
_cell.angle_beta   90.00
_cell.angle_gamma   90.00
#
_symmetry.space_group_name_H-M   'P 1'
#
loop_
_entity.id
_entity.type
_entity.pdbx_description
1 polymer ?
#
loop_
_entity_poly.entity_id
_entity_poly.type
_entity_poly.pdbx_seq_one_letter_code
_entity_poly.pdbx_strand_id
1 'polypeptide(L)'
;MNNDNPITASIDWLIEQGFDRKQATNICKAIKADSPEKLWEDAPAWIEWCGKVKRDHDCIVMLAAMGLTTVQIGPGGVENDLRLRLMDGIDSPQVSPNMA
;
A
#
# COMPACT_ATOMS: atom_id res chain seq x y z
N MET A 1 19.31 -15.10 10.09
CA MET A 1 18.96 -13.69 9.81
C MET A 1 19.41 -13.43 8.39
N ASN A 2 18.47 -13.24 7.46
CA ASN A 2 18.86 -13.01 6.06
C ASN A 2 19.70 -11.73 5.99
N ASN A 3 20.85 -11.86 5.35
CA ASN A 3 21.88 -10.83 5.22
C ASN A 3 21.52 -9.81 4.13
N ASP A 4 20.23 -9.55 3.96
CA ASP A 4 19.72 -8.74 2.86
C ASP A 4 19.96 -7.27 3.19
N ASN A 5 20.60 -6.57 2.27
CA ASN A 5 20.80 -5.12 2.36
C ASN A 5 19.43 -4.45 2.64
N PRO A 6 19.27 -3.69 3.73
CA PRO A 6 17.98 -3.13 4.13
C PRO A 6 17.36 -2.21 3.07
N ILE A 7 18.20 -1.59 2.23
CA ILE A 7 17.74 -0.80 1.09
C ILE A 7 17.13 -1.70 0.01
N THR A 8 17.78 -2.82 -0.31
CA THR A 8 17.26 -3.79 -1.28
C THR A 8 15.96 -4.40 -0.79
N ALA A 9 15.89 -4.79 0.49
CA ALA A 9 14.67 -5.31 1.11
C ALA A 9 13.52 -4.30 1.05
N SER A 10 13.80 -3.01 1.30
CA SER A 10 12.80 -1.94 1.21
C SER A 10 12.29 -1.75 -0.23
N ILE A 11 13.18 -1.83 -1.22
CA ILE A 11 12.79 -1.73 -2.64
C ILE A 11 11.91 -2.91 -3.04
N ASP A 12 12.29 -4.13 -2.67
CA ASP A 12 11.53 -5.33 -3.03
C ASP A 12 10.16 -5.33 -2.34
N TRP A 13 10.09 -4.92 -1.07
CA TRP A 13 8.81 -4.76 -0.36
C TRP A 13 7.90 -3.70 -1.02
N LEU A 14 8.44 -2.55 -1.47
CA LEU A 14 7.66 -1.54 -2.18
C LEU A 14 7.14 -2.06 -3.54
N ILE A 15 7.90 -2.92 -4.21
CA ILE A 15 7.44 -3.57 -5.45
C ILE A 15 6.25 -4.49 -5.17
N GLU A 16 6.28 -5.24 -4.07
CA GLU A 16 5.13 -6.06 -3.62
C GLU A 16 3.90 -5.20 -3.33
N GLN A 17 4.06 -3.91 -3.00
CA GLN A 17 2.95 -2.98 -2.81
C GLN A 17 2.39 -2.42 -4.13
N GLY A 18 2.98 -2.76 -5.28
CA GLY A 18 2.50 -2.38 -6.61
C GLY A 18 3.27 -1.20 -7.24
N PHE A 19 4.41 -0.80 -6.69
CA PHE A 19 5.32 0.12 -7.38
C PHE A 19 6.20 -0.63 -8.39
N ASP A 20 6.60 0.04 -9.47
CA ASP A 20 7.71 -0.48 -10.27
C ASP A 20 9.06 -0.25 -9.56
N ARG A 21 10.11 -0.97 -9.98
CA ARG A 21 11.43 -0.88 -9.34
C ARG A 21 12.03 0.53 -9.38
N LYS A 22 11.76 1.31 -10.43
CA LYS A 22 12.26 2.69 -10.56
C LYS A 22 11.57 3.60 -9.55
N GLN A 23 10.25 3.47 -9.40
CA GLN A 23 9.45 4.18 -8.41
C GLN A 23 9.91 3.83 -6.99
N ALA A 24 10.02 2.54 -6.66
CA ALA A 24 10.49 2.07 -5.36
C ALA A 24 11.90 2.61 -5.01
N THR A 25 12.82 2.58 -5.98
CA THR A 25 14.17 3.15 -5.81
C THR A 25 14.13 4.65 -5.54
N ASN A 26 13.27 5.39 -6.25
CA ASN A 26 13.14 6.83 -6.06
C ASN A 26 12.53 7.17 -4.69
N ILE A 27 11.57 6.39 -4.21
CA ILE A 27 10.97 6.53 -2.87
C ILE A 27 12.03 6.38 -1.78
N CYS A 28 12.87 5.34 -1.86
CA CYS A 28 13.97 5.14 -0.89
C CYS A 28 14.99 6.28 -0.91
N LYS A 29 15.20 6.95 -2.05
CA LYS A 29 16.15 8.07 -2.18
C LYS A 29 15.58 9.41 -1.73
N ALA A 30 14.25 9.54 -1.68
CA ALA A 30 13.57 10.79 -1.43
C ALA A 30 13.68 11.24 0.03
N ILE A 31 13.72 10.31 0.97
CA ILE A 31 13.85 10.63 2.40
C ILE A 31 15.24 11.20 2.71
N LYS A 32 15.24 12.26 3.55
CA LYS A 32 16.41 12.96 4.08
C LYS A 32 16.16 13.27 5.55
N ALA A 33 17.22 13.32 6.34
CA ALA A 33 17.19 13.76 7.73
C ALA A 33 18.48 14.52 8.05
N ASP A 34 18.45 15.27 9.16
CA ASP A 34 19.56 16.12 9.60
C ASP A 34 20.79 15.31 10.07
N SER A 35 20.58 14.02 10.41
CA SER A 35 21.65 13.09 10.76
C SER A 35 21.39 11.70 10.19
N PRO A 36 22.45 10.88 10.02
CA PRO A 36 22.31 9.48 9.61
C PRO A 36 21.44 8.66 10.56
N GLU A 37 21.55 8.88 11.87
CA GLU A 37 20.79 8.15 12.89
C GLU A 37 19.31 8.42 12.76
N LYS A 38 18.94 9.70 12.61
CA LYS A 38 17.55 10.10 12.40
C LYS A 38 17.00 9.55 11.08
N LEU A 39 17.84 9.51 10.04
CA LEU A 39 17.44 8.90 8.76
C LEU A 39 17.12 7.41 8.91
N TRP A 40 17.91 6.69 9.71
CA TRP A 40 17.67 5.28 10.02
C TRP A 40 16.38 5.06 10.82
N GLU A 41 16.04 5.98 11.72
CA GLU A 41 14.81 5.94 12.52
C GLU A 41 13.56 6.25 11.68
N ASP A 42 13.63 7.27 10.81
CA ASP A 42 12.47 7.76 10.04
C ASP A 42 12.19 6.91 8.79
N ALA A 43 13.22 6.25 8.22
CA ALA A 43 13.09 5.52 6.96
C ALA A 43 12.03 4.41 6.98
N PRO A 44 11.94 3.53 8.00
CA PRO A 44 10.90 2.49 8.03
C PRO A 44 9.48 3.07 7.99
N ALA A 45 9.21 4.13 8.75
CA ALA A 45 7.89 4.77 8.81
C ALA A 45 7.50 5.40 7.47
N TRP A 46 8.45 6.05 6.79
CA TRP A 46 8.25 6.59 5.45
C TRP A 46 7.92 5.50 4.42
N ILE A 47 8.71 4.41 4.41
CA ILE A 47 8.53 3.30 3.47
C ILE A 47 7.16 2.63 3.68
N GLU A 48 6.79 2.37 4.93
CA GLU A 48 5.48 1.80 5.28
C GLU A 48 4.33 2.70 4.83
N TRP A 49 4.44 4.01 5.08
CA TRP A 49 3.42 4.98 4.66
C TRP A 49 3.25 5.01 3.14
N CYS A 50 4.33 5.04 2.36
CA CYS A 50 4.26 4.99 0.90
C CYS A 50 3.57 3.71 0.40
N GLY A 51 3.90 2.56 0.98
CA GLY A 51 3.26 1.29 0.64
C GLY A 51 1.77 1.26 0.99
N LYS A 52 1.40 1.83 2.14
CA LYS A 52 0.00 1.96 2.55
C LYS A 52 -0.78 2.83 1.57
N VAL A 53 -0.29 4.02 1.23
CA VAL A 53 -0.97 4.93 0.29
C VAL A 53 -1.16 4.28 -1.08
N LYS A 54 -0.16 3.56 -1.59
CA LYS A 54 -0.27 2.85 -2.87
C LYS A 54 -1.40 1.82 -2.87
N ARG A 55 -1.49 1.01 -1.81
CA ARG A 55 -2.55 0.00 -1.70
C ARG A 55 -3.91 0.64 -1.43
N ASP A 56 -3.97 1.57 -0.50
CA ASP A 56 -5.23 2.10 -0.03
C ASP A 56 -5.83 3.10 -1.01
N HIS A 57 -5.03 3.89 -1.74
CA HIS A 57 -5.58 4.96 -2.57
C HIS A 57 -5.56 4.61 -4.06
N ASP A 58 -4.43 4.15 -4.61
CA ASP A 58 -4.41 3.80 -6.03
C ASP A 58 -5.32 2.60 -6.33
N CYS A 59 -5.36 1.58 -5.47
CA CYS A 59 -6.22 0.41 -5.69
C CYS A 59 -7.71 0.77 -5.59
N ILE A 60 -8.12 1.51 -4.56
CA ILE A 60 -9.53 1.92 -4.40
C ILE A 60 -9.97 2.78 -5.58
N VAL A 61 -9.16 3.77 -5.97
CA VAL A 61 -9.46 4.64 -7.10
C VAL A 61 -9.53 3.84 -8.39
N MET A 62 -8.63 2.88 -8.60
CA MET A 62 -8.63 2.04 -9.81
C MET A 62 -9.84 1.11 -9.85
N LEU A 63 -10.22 0.46 -8.75
CA LEU A 63 -11.41 -0.38 -8.67
C LEU A 63 -12.68 0.43 -8.95
N ALA A 64 -12.76 1.67 -8.45
CA ALA A 64 -13.88 2.55 -8.74
C ALA A 64 -13.90 2.99 -10.21
N ALA A 65 -12.75 3.32 -10.79
CA ALA A 65 -12.61 3.70 -12.18
C ALA A 65 -12.98 2.56 -13.16
N MET A 66 -12.68 1.31 -12.80
CA MET A 66 -13.08 0.12 -13.57
C MET A 66 -14.57 -0.24 -13.41
N GLY A 67 -15.31 0.47 -12.56
CA GLY A 67 -16.71 0.16 -12.27
C GLY A 67 -16.88 -1.12 -11.45
N LEU A 68 -15.89 -1.50 -10.64
CA LEU A 68 -15.92 -2.74 -9.85
C LEU A 68 -16.34 -2.52 -8.40
N THR A 69 -16.29 -1.27 -7.91
CA THR A 69 -16.67 -0.92 -6.54
C THR A 69 -17.44 0.39 -6.50
N THR A 70 -18.24 0.56 -5.46
CA THR A 70 -18.92 1.80 -5.10
C THR A 70 -18.33 2.34 -3.81
N VAL A 71 -18.24 3.67 -3.71
CA VAL A 71 -17.62 4.38 -2.59
C VAL A 71 -18.64 5.33 -1.97
N GLN A 72 -18.75 5.29 -0.65
CA GLN A 72 -19.55 6.25 0.12
C GLN A 72 -18.69 6.92 1.18
N ILE A 73 -18.75 8.25 1.23
CA ILE A 73 -18.07 9.05 2.26
C ILE A 73 -19.02 9.22 3.44
N GLY A 74 -18.60 8.74 4.61
CA GLY A 74 -19.32 8.94 5.86
C GLY A 74 -19.05 10.30 6.51
N PRO A 75 -19.72 10.62 7.63
CA PRO A 75 -19.61 11.92 8.29
C PRO A 75 -18.18 12.28 8.78
N GLY A 76 -17.28 11.30 8.90
CA GLY A 76 -15.86 11.51 9.25
C GLY A 76 -14.96 11.96 8.09
N GLY A 77 -15.48 12.03 6.86
CA GLY A 77 -14.71 12.39 5.67
C GLY A 77 -13.89 11.23 5.09
N VAL A 78 -13.16 11.50 4.00
CA VAL A 78 -12.44 10.49 3.21
C VAL A 78 -11.35 9.77 4.03
N GLU A 79 -10.67 10.47 4.93
CA GLU A 79 -9.56 9.93 5.70
C GLU A 79 -9.99 9.04 6.88
N ASN A 80 -11.21 9.25 7.41
CA ASN A 80 -11.64 8.62 8.67
C ASN A 80 -12.91 7.75 8.54
N ASP A 81 -13.68 7.85 7.45
CA ASP A 81 -14.90 7.06 7.24
C ASP A 81 -15.20 6.85 5.74
N LEU A 82 -14.25 6.23 5.03
CA LEU A 82 -14.46 5.76 3.66
C LEU A 82 -15.05 4.35 3.66
N ARG A 83 -16.23 4.18 3.06
CA ARG A 83 -16.92 2.89 2.99
C ARG A 83 -16.92 2.38 1.56
N LEU A 84 -16.58 1.10 1.39
CA LEU A 84 -16.41 0.45 0.09
C LEU A 84 -17.36 -0.74 -0.01
N ARG A 85 -17.97 -0.92 -1.18
CA ARG A 85 -18.75 -2.12 -1.51
C ARG A 85 -18.51 -2.52 -2.95
N LEU A 86 -18.22 -3.80 -3.18
CA LEU A 86 -18.18 -4.37 -4.52
C LEU A 86 -19.55 -4.24 -5.20
N MET A 87 -19.54 -4.09 -6.52
CA MET A 87 -20.78 -4.14 -7.29
C MET A 87 -21.34 -5.57 -7.35
N ASP A 88 -22.66 -5.68 -7.38
CA ASP A 88 -23.35 -6.97 -7.52
C ASP A 88 -22.90 -7.69 -8.79
N GLY A 89 -22.58 -8.99 -8.68
CA GLY A 89 -22.10 -9.82 -9.79
C GLY A 89 -20.57 -9.97 -9.91
N ILE A 90 -19.80 -9.34 -9.02
CA ILE A 90 -18.36 -9.62 -8.85
C ILE A 90 -18.20 -10.61 -7.69
N ASP A 91 -18.12 -11.89 -8.02
CA ASP A 91 -17.94 -12.95 -7.02
C ASP A 91 -16.59 -12.81 -6.33
N SER A 92 -16.59 -12.72 -5.00
CA SER A 92 -15.39 -13.00 -4.21
C SER A 92 -15.01 -14.47 -4.42
N PRO A 93 -13.72 -14.82 -4.62
CA PRO A 93 -13.33 -16.22 -4.68
C PRO A 93 -13.79 -16.90 -3.38
N GLN A 94 -14.75 -17.81 -3.52
CA GLN A 94 -15.28 -18.59 -2.41
C GLN A 94 -14.11 -19.38 -1.81
N VAL A 95 -13.68 -19.00 -0.60
CA VAL A 95 -12.76 -19.82 0.17
C VAL A 95 -13.55 -21.05 0.59
N SER A 96 -13.39 -22.15 -0.14
CA SER A 96 -13.92 -23.44 0.26
C SER A 96 -13.40 -23.74 1.67
N PRO A 97 -14.26 -23.83 2.70
CA PRO A 97 -13.81 -24.33 3.98
C PRO A 97 -13.44 -25.79 3.74
N ASN A 98 -12.15 -26.11 3.85
CA ASN A 98 -11.68 -27.49 3.82
C ASN A 98 -12.54 -28.30 4.78
N MET A 99 -13.27 -29.29 4.24
CA MET A 99 -13.94 -30.30 5.03
C MET A 99 -12.86 -31.06 5.81
N ALA A 100 -12.97 -31.00 7.14
CA ALA A 100 -12.19 -31.78 8.09
C ALA A 100 -12.47 -33.29 7.94
#